data_AF-A0A3A3Z4A5-F1
#
_entry.id   AF-A0A3A3Z4A5-F1
#
_cell.length_a   1.000
_cell.length_b   1.000
_cell.length_c   1.000
_cell.angle_alpha   90.00
_cell.angle_beta   90.00
_cell.angle_gamma   90.00
#
_symmetry.space_group_name_H-M   'P 1'
#
loop_
_entity.id
_entity.type
_entity.pdbx_description
1 polymer ?
#
loop_
_entity_poly.entity_id
_entity_poly.type
_entity_poly.pdbx_seq_one_letter_code
_entity_poly.pdbx_strand_id
1 'polypeptide(L)'
;MARRTRTVKPEQPLGSLLQAPAAERGSCAACGSESVTRLAMDLTDGTPVTFVSCHRCERRSWTAPDGSELPVASVLERTRKRT
;
A
#
# COMPACT_ATOMS: atom_id res chain seq x y z
N MET A 1 16.81 19.63 50.45
CA MET A 1 17.35 18.80 49.35
C MET A 1 16.35 18.79 48.22
N ALA A 2 16.62 19.43 47.08
CA ALA A 2 15.67 19.55 45.96
C ALA A 2 16.06 18.59 44.84
N ARG A 3 15.17 17.64 44.51
CA ARG A 3 15.39 16.62 43.49
C ARG A 3 15.06 17.21 42.11
N ARG A 4 16.08 17.50 41.31
CA ARG A 4 15.93 17.93 39.91
C ARG A 4 15.46 16.77 39.05
N THR A 5 14.27 16.87 38.47
CA THR A 5 13.76 15.97 37.44
C THR A 5 14.37 16.33 36.08
N ARG A 6 15.03 15.35 35.45
CA ARG A 6 15.62 15.49 34.11
C ARG A 6 14.55 15.23 33.05
N THR A 7 14.24 16.24 32.25
CA THR A 7 13.37 16.11 31.08
C THR A 7 14.08 15.28 30.01
N VAL A 8 13.54 14.12 29.66
CA VAL A 8 14.02 13.32 28.53
C VAL A 8 13.51 14.00 27.26
N LYS A 9 14.43 14.55 26.46
CA LYS A 9 14.11 15.08 25.12
C LYS A 9 13.75 13.88 24.23
N PRO A 10 12.59 13.87 23.55
CA PRO A 10 12.27 12.79 22.63
C PRO A 10 13.36 12.76 21.55
N GLU A 11 14.06 11.63 21.49
CA GLU A 11 15.02 11.30 20.46
C GLU A 11 14.29 11.31 19.11
N GLN A 12 14.45 12.42 18.39
CA GLN A 12 13.97 12.56 17.02
C GLN A 12 14.64 11.45 16.21
N PRO A 13 13.89 10.58 15.51
CA PRO A 13 14.49 9.51 14.74
C PRO A 13 15.47 10.12 13.74
N LEU A 14 16.72 9.65 13.78
CA LEU A 14 17.76 10.03 12.83
C LEU A 14 17.28 9.54 11.46
N GLY A 15 16.85 10.47 10.60
CA GLY A 15 16.12 10.19 9.36
C GLY A 15 16.73 9.02 8.59
N SER A 16 16.00 7.90 8.55
CA SER A 16 16.40 6.72 7.80
C SER A 16 15.85 6.85 6.39
N LEU A 17 16.74 6.89 5.41
CA LEU A 17 16.40 6.96 3.98
C LEU A 17 15.59 5.74 3.50
N LEU A 18 15.45 4.71 4.33
CA LEU A 18 14.66 3.51 4.07
C LEU A 18 13.25 3.56 4.64
N GLN A 19 12.81 4.71 5.15
CA GLN A 19 11.41 4.92 5.50
C GLN A 19 10.60 5.06 4.20
N ALA A 20 10.30 3.92 3.56
CA ALA A 20 9.18 3.87 2.63
C ALA A 20 7.97 4.47 3.36
N PRO A 21 7.20 5.38 2.71
CA PRO A 21 5.99 5.90 3.32
C PRO A 21 5.19 4.68 3.79
N ALA A 22 4.76 4.71 5.07
CA ALA A 22 4.00 3.61 5.64
C ALA A 22 2.87 3.30 4.67
N ALA A 23 2.99 2.18 3.93
CA ALA A 23 1.97 1.79 2.99
C ALA A 23 0.67 1.78 3.79
N GLU A 24 -0.33 2.54 3.34
CA GLU A 24 -1.62 2.62 4.01
C GLU A 24 -2.07 1.21 4.37
N ARG A 25 -2.18 0.96 5.68
CA ARG A 25 -2.53 -0.35 6.21
C ARG A 25 -3.97 -0.62 5.79
N GLY A 26 -4.14 -1.39 4.73
CA GLY A 26 -5.45 -1.80 4.23
C GLY A 26 -5.86 -3.14 4.80
N SER A 27 -7.17 -3.39 4.84
CA SER A 27 -7.73 -4.72 5.06
C SER A 27 -8.23 -5.30 3.74
N CYS A 28 -8.32 -6.63 3.69
CA CYS A 28 -8.95 -7.32 2.56
C CYS A 28 -10.45 -7.04 2.55
N ALA A 29 -10.98 -6.50 1.46
CA ALA A 29 -12.42 -6.24 1.31
C ALA A 29 -13.28 -7.51 1.37
N ALA A 30 -12.70 -8.70 1.12
CA ALA A 30 -13.43 -9.97 1.12
C ALA A 30 -13.47 -10.65 2.49
N CYS A 31 -12.37 -10.65 3.26
CA CYS A 31 -12.28 -11.39 4.54
C CYS A 31 -11.90 -10.54 5.75
N GLY A 32 -11.64 -9.24 5.56
CA GLY A 32 -11.26 -8.30 6.63
C GLY A 32 -9.83 -8.41 7.15
N SER A 33 -9.03 -9.38 6.69
CA SER A 33 -7.66 -9.54 7.17
C SER A 33 -6.76 -8.36 6.78
N GLU A 34 -5.92 -7.91 7.72
CA GLU A 34 -4.84 -6.93 7.49
C GLU A 34 -3.59 -7.55 6.83
N SER A 35 -3.56 -8.88 6.66
CA SER A 35 -2.46 -9.57 6.00
C SER A 35 -2.63 -9.45 4.48
N VAL A 36 -2.30 -8.26 3.96
CA VAL A 36 -2.38 -7.92 2.54
C VAL A 36 -1.08 -7.31 2.04
N THR A 37 -0.72 -7.63 0.80
CA THR A 37 0.24 -6.83 0.03
C THR A 37 -0.53 -5.79 -0.78
N ARG A 38 -0.16 -4.52 -0.67
CA ARG A 38 -0.73 -3.41 -1.45
C ARG A 38 0.39 -2.74 -2.26
N LEU A 39 0.17 -2.54 -3.55
CA LEU A 39 1.14 -1.96 -4.48
C LEU A 39 0.44 -0.92 -5.35
N ALA A 40 0.92 0.32 -5.34
CA ALA A 40 0.53 1.34 -6.31
C ALA A 40 1.50 1.30 -7.50
N MET A 41 0.99 1.31 -8.73
CA MET A 41 1.78 1.23 -9.95
C MET A 41 1.02 1.78 -11.15
N ASP A 42 1.74 2.15 -12.20
CA ASP A 42 1.15 2.47 -13.50
C ASP A 42 1.19 1.25 -14.42
N LEU A 43 0.10 1.00 -15.13
CA LEU A 43 0.05 -0.01 -16.18
C LEU A 43 0.83 0.46 -17.42
N THR A 44 1.02 -0.43 -18.40
CA THR A 44 1.79 -0.12 -19.61
C THR A 44 1.21 1.04 -20.43
N ASP A 45 -0.10 1.26 -20.34
CA ASP A 45 -0.78 2.39 -20.97
C ASP A 45 -0.72 3.71 -20.15
N GLY A 46 -0.03 3.70 -19.00
CA GLY A 46 0.08 4.84 -18.10
C GLY A 46 -1.09 4.96 -17.10
N THR A 47 -2.04 4.02 -17.08
CA THR A 47 -3.15 4.06 -16.11
C THR A 47 -2.64 3.74 -14.70
N PRO A 48 -2.78 4.66 -13.72
CA PRO A 48 -2.45 4.37 -12.32
C PRO A 48 -3.45 3.38 -11.72
N VAL A 49 -2.95 2.39 -10.98
CA VAL A 49 -3.75 1.38 -10.28
C VAL A 49 -3.17 1.05 -8.91
N THR A 50 -4.03 0.55 -8.03
CA THR A 50 -3.61 -0.14 -6.80
C THR A 50 -3.94 -1.62 -6.92
N PHE A 51 -2.92 -2.46 -6.78
CA PHE A 51 -3.07 -3.90 -6.63
C PHE A 51 -3.11 -4.29 -5.15
N VAL A 52 -4.02 -5.18 -4.79
CA VAL A 52 -4.10 -5.79 -3.46
C VAL A 52 -4.14 -7.31 -3.58
N SER A 53 -3.29 -7.99 -2.81
CA SER A 53 -3.31 -9.46 -2.66
C SER A 53 -3.41 -9.82 -1.19
N CYS A 54 -4.43 -10.60 -0.82
CA CYS A 54 -4.60 -11.10 0.55
C CYS A 54 -3.85 -12.42 0.75
N HIS A 55 -3.12 -12.54 1.86
CA HIS A 55 -2.40 -13.76 2.22
C HIS A 55 -3.28 -14.77 2.99
N ARG A 56 -4.52 -14.41 3.34
CA ARG A 56 -5.46 -15.29 4.07
C ARG A 56 -6.46 -16.01 3.17
N CYS A 57 -7.19 -15.26 2.35
CA CYS A 57 -8.19 -15.82 1.44
C CYS A 57 -7.76 -15.81 -0.03
N GLU A 58 -6.52 -15.41 -0.30
CA GLU A 58 -5.89 -15.40 -1.63
C GLU A 58 -6.59 -14.51 -2.67
N ARG A 59 -7.58 -13.71 -2.26
CA ARG A 59 -8.25 -12.75 -3.13
C ARG A 59 -7.25 -11.70 -3.63
N ARG A 60 -7.32 -11.44 -4.93
CA ARG A 60 -6.60 -10.37 -5.62
C ARG A 60 -7.61 -9.38 -6.18
N SER A 61 -7.28 -8.10 -6.11
CA SER A 61 -8.11 -7.03 -6.68
C SER A 61 -7.23 -5.90 -7.23
N TRP A 62 -7.78 -5.19 -8.19
CA TRP A 62 -7.19 -4.01 -8.79
C TRP A 62 -8.16 -2.87 -8.62
N THR A 63 -7.69 -1.69 -8.23
CA THR A 63 -8.55 -0.50 -8.12
C THR A 63 -7.94 0.68 -8.85
N ALA A 64 -8.79 1.48 -9.48
CA ALA A 64 -8.41 2.78 -10.02
C ALA A 64 -8.22 3.82 -8.88
N PRO A 65 -7.67 5.01 -9.16
CA PRO A 65 -7.44 6.03 -8.13
C PRO A 65 -8.71 6.55 -7.48
N ASP A 66 -9.85 6.45 -8.17
CA ASP A 66 -11.17 6.78 -7.64
C ASP A 66 -11.74 5.69 -6.70
N GLY A 67 -11.00 4.60 -6.49
CA GLY A 67 -11.38 3.48 -5.65
C GLY A 67 -12.26 2.42 -6.34
N SER A 68 -12.62 2.60 -7.61
CA SER A 68 -13.42 1.62 -8.36
C SER A 68 -12.63 0.34 -8.64
N GLU A 69 -13.27 -0.83 -8.51
CA GLU A 69 -12.63 -2.11 -8.84
C GLU A 69 -12.49 -2.27 -10.36
N LEU A 70 -11.29 -2.61 -10.80
CA LEU A 70 -10.98 -2.92 -12.19
C LEU A 70 -10.99 -4.44 -12.40
N PRO A 71 -11.80 -4.96 -13.35
CA PRO A 71 -11.74 -6.37 -13.72
C PRO A 71 -10.34 -6.74 -14.22
N VAL A 72 -9.89 -7.95 -13.87
CA VAL A 72 -8.57 -8.45 -14.30
C VAL A 72 -8.41 -8.45 -15.82
N ALA A 73 -9.47 -8.74 -16.57
CA ALA A 73 -9.44 -8.69 -18.03
C ALA A 73 -9.08 -7.27 -18.53
N SER A 74 -9.67 -6.23 -17.96
CA SER A 74 -9.37 -4.84 -18.31
C SER A 74 -7.92 -4.47 -17.99
N VAL A 75 -7.38 -4.94 -16.87
CA VAL A 75 -5.96 -4.73 -16.51
C VAL A 75 -5.03 -5.40 -17.51
N LEU A 76 -5.35 -6.65 -17.90
CA LEU A 76 -4.57 -7.39 -18.87
C LEU A 76 -4.55 -6.68 -20.24
N GLU A 77 -5.71 -6.23 -20.73
CA GLU A 77 -5.79 -5.47 -21.98
C GLU A 77 -4.92 -4.20 -21.95
N ARG A 78 -4.94 -3.44 -20.86
CA ARG A 78 -4.12 -2.23 -20.67
C ARG A 78 -2.62 -2.51 -20.55
N THR A 79 -2.25 -3.73 -20.16
CA THR A 79 -0.85 -4.15 -20.00
C THR A 79 -0.29 -4.80 -21.27
N ARG A 80 -1.12 -5.08 -22.27
CA ARG A 80 -0.66 -5.67 -23.54
C ARG A 80 0.30 -4.72 -24.25
N LYS A 81 1.51 -5.20 -24.54
CA LYS A 81 2.45 -4.52 -25.42
C LYS A 81 1.96 -4.63 -26.86
N ARG A 82 1.74 -3.50 -27.54
CA ARG A 82 1.48 -3.47 -28.98
C ARG A 82 2.83 -3.70 -29.69
N THR A 83 3.00 -4.88 -30.25
CA THR A 83 4.09 -5.23 -31.17
C THR A 83 3.75 -4.83 -32.59
#